data_AF-A0A1V2PFY1-F1
#
_entry.id   AF-A0A1V2PFY1-F1
#
_cell.length_a   1.000
_cell.length_b   1.000
_cell.length_c   1.000
_cell.angle_alpha   90.00
_cell.angle_beta   90.00
_cell.angle_gamma   90.00
#
_symmetry.space_group_name_H-M   'P 1'
#
loop_
_entity.id
_entity.type
_entity.pdbx_description
1 polymer ?
#
loop_
_entity_poly.entity_id
_entity_poly.type
_entity_poly.pdbx_seq_one_letter_code
_entity_poly.pdbx_strand_id
1 'polypeptide(L)'
;MSRVYVTTTARASALELVWADVLARHYRMTGARVRFLGGGEPELRSTLTLSYNDYDATETPIPRYVDVLGPAHYQRWWAGSDARVHVIGEPAQRQHSEAWRAHLLSSNAPLPTAIVVHPDIDIPDIGALSSQYGSDAVRWWLLRDPTLNPDRIVHLANKDLHKRLSTLIDRATGLVHRYRDGEPPAGGTWPPVSGPVHAALTRSDFVAATEAVWQIVDAAASYLTRSRPWDLAISGPDQELDTVLATLLAACRTLANELTPFLPDLATRVAEQTFALSGSLAPPRSVYARLSK
;
A
#
# COMPACT_ATOMS: atom_id res chain seq x y z
N MET A 1 -8.88 -5.59 -20.65
CA MET A 1 -8.46 -5.23 -19.28
C MET A 1 -9.45 -5.84 -18.30
N SER A 2 -8.95 -6.58 -17.30
CA SER A 2 -9.77 -7.19 -16.26
C SER A 2 -10.52 -6.15 -15.44
N ARG A 3 -11.74 -6.47 -14.97
CA ARG A 3 -12.54 -5.67 -14.04
C ARG A 3 -12.61 -6.37 -12.69
N VAL A 4 -12.31 -5.61 -11.64
CA VAL A 4 -12.33 -6.10 -10.27
C VAL A 4 -13.24 -5.22 -9.44
N TYR A 5 -14.09 -5.87 -8.67
CA TYR A 5 -14.90 -5.25 -7.63
C TYR A 5 -14.31 -5.63 -6.28
N VAL A 6 -13.93 -4.63 -5.49
CA VAL A 6 -13.47 -4.81 -4.12
C VAL A 6 -14.46 -4.16 -3.19
N THR A 7 -14.73 -4.76 -2.06
CA THR A 7 -15.72 -4.22 -1.15
C THR A 7 -15.58 -4.71 0.28
N THR A 8 -16.03 -3.88 1.21
CA THR A 8 -16.13 -4.17 2.64
C THR A 8 -17.58 -4.41 3.07
N THR A 9 -17.79 -4.76 4.33
CA THR A 9 -19.08 -4.65 5.01
C THR A 9 -19.49 -3.18 5.16
N ALA A 10 -20.77 -2.94 5.45
CA ALA A 10 -21.27 -1.58 5.64
C ALA A 10 -20.85 -0.96 6.99
N ARG A 11 -20.52 -1.79 7.98
CA ARG A 11 -19.93 -1.38 9.27
C ARG A 11 -18.45 -1.77 9.34
N ALA A 12 -17.73 -1.51 8.26
CA ALA A 12 -16.33 -1.90 8.12
C ALA A 12 -15.44 -1.29 9.21
N SER A 13 -14.58 -2.12 9.79
CA SER A 13 -13.50 -1.65 10.65
C SER A 13 -12.43 -0.91 9.83
N ALA A 14 -11.55 -0.17 10.49
CA ALA A 14 -10.39 0.42 9.84
C ALA A 14 -9.46 -0.63 9.22
N LEU A 15 -9.30 -1.80 9.85
CA LEU A 15 -8.51 -2.89 9.30
C LEU A 15 -9.13 -3.44 8.01
N GLU A 16 -10.44 -3.64 8.02
CA GLU A 16 -11.22 -4.09 6.86
C GLU A 16 -11.03 -3.13 5.67
N LEU A 17 -11.16 -1.83 5.93
CA LEU A 17 -10.97 -0.76 4.93
C LEU A 17 -9.54 -0.71 4.40
N VAL A 18 -8.52 -0.83 5.26
CA VAL A 18 -7.11 -0.82 4.84
C VAL A 18 -6.77 -2.06 3.99
N TRP A 19 -7.23 -3.24 4.38
CA TRP A 19 -7.02 -4.47 3.59
C TRP A 19 -7.70 -4.38 2.22
N ALA A 20 -8.95 -3.90 2.17
CA ALA A 20 -9.65 -3.67 0.91
C ALA A 20 -8.96 -2.63 0.04
N ASP A 21 -8.46 -1.54 0.63
CA ASP A 21 -7.72 -0.50 -0.07
C ASP A 21 -6.41 -1.01 -0.68
N VAL A 22 -5.64 -1.81 0.07
CA VAL A 22 -4.42 -2.48 -0.43
C VAL A 22 -4.75 -3.35 -1.63
N LEU A 23 -5.76 -4.21 -1.54
CA LEU A 23 -6.16 -5.08 -2.65
C LEU A 23 -6.61 -4.25 -3.86
N ALA A 24 -7.44 -3.24 -3.65
CA ALA A 24 -7.92 -2.37 -4.72
C ALA A 24 -6.77 -1.64 -5.44
N ARG A 25 -5.80 -1.10 -4.71
CA ARG A 25 -4.62 -0.44 -5.27
C ARG A 25 -3.71 -1.43 -6.00
N HIS A 26 -3.48 -2.62 -5.44
CA HIS A 26 -2.68 -3.68 -6.08
C HIS A 26 -3.29 -4.13 -7.42
N TYR A 27 -4.61 -4.33 -7.47
CA TYR A 27 -5.30 -4.63 -8.73
C TYR A 27 -5.18 -3.50 -9.75
N ARG A 28 -5.29 -2.23 -9.33
CA ARG A 28 -5.06 -1.08 -10.24
C ARG A 28 -3.64 -1.07 -10.78
N MET A 29 -2.65 -1.31 -9.93
CA MET A 29 -1.23 -1.36 -10.32
C MET A 29 -0.90 -2.49 -11.29
N THR A 30 -1.60 -3.62 -11.20
CA THR A 30 -1.46 -4.75 -12.13
C THR A 30 -2.30 -4.57 -13.41
N GLY A 31 -2.89 -3.39 -13.62
CA GLY A 31 -3.59 -3.02 -14.85
C GLY A 31 -5.08 -3.33 -14.87
N ALA A 32 -5.66 -3.77 -13.76
CA ALA A 32 -7.10 -3.99 -13.68
C ALA A 32 -7.86 -2.67 -13.52
N ARG A 33 -9.07 -2.63 -14.06
CA ARG A 33 -10.04 -1.59 -13.74
C ARG A 33 -10.72 -1.97 -12.43
N VAL A 34 -10.59 -1.13 -11.42
CA VAL A 34 -11.12 -1.44 -10.09
C VAL A 34 -12.22 -0.47 -9.69
N ARG A 35 -13.31 -1.02 -9.16
CA ARG A 35 -14.27 -0.26 -8.35
C ARG A 35 -14.25 -0.78 -6.94
N PHE A 36 -14.06 0.13 -5.99
CA PHE A 36 -14.00 -0.17 -4.57
C PHE A 36 -15.18 0.51 -3.85
N LEU A 37 -16.08 -0.27 -3.24
CA LEU A 37 -17.13 0.22 -2.35
C LEU A 37 -16.72 -0.02 -0.89
N GLY A 38 -16.46 1.07 -0.15
CA GLY A 38 -16.18 1.02 1.29
C GLY A 38 -17.42 1.31 2.13
N GLY A 39 -17.47 0.81 3.36
CA GLY A 39 -18.44 1.20 4.39
C GLY A 39 -17.74 1.83 5.60
N GLY A 40 -18.31 1.65 6.79
CA GLY A 40 -17.72 2.12 8.05
C GLY A 40 -17.88 3.62 8.25
N GLU A 41 -16.96 4.26 8.97
CA GLU A 41 -17.03 5.72 9.20
C GLU A 41 -16.45 6.50 8.00
N PRO A 42 -17.20 7.46 7.39
CA PRO A 42 -16.73 8.24 6.24
C PRO A 42 -15.40 8.97 6.49
N GLU A 43 -15.19 9.45 7.72
CA GLU A 43 -14.02 10.21 8.18
C GLU A 43 -12.72 9.41 8.03
N LEU A 44 -12.80 8.07 8.08
CA LEU A 44 -11.65 7.19 7.89
C LEU A 44 -11.07 7.30 6.47
N ARG A 45 -11.84 7.78 5.48
CA ARG A 45 -11.36 7.95 4.11
C ARG A 45 -10.18 8.89 4.02
N SER A 46 -10.31 10.09 4.59
CA SER A 46 -9.22 11.07 4.60
C SER A 46 -8.17 10.70 5.64
N THR A 47 -8.59 10.14 6.78
CA THR A 47 -7.68 9.77 7.88
C THR A 47 -6.66 8.71 7.46
N LEU A 48 -7.10 7.70 6.70
CA LEU A 48 -6.28 6.58 6.25
C LEU A 48 -5.94 6.64 4.75
N THR A 49 -6.19 7.76 4.08
CA THR A 49 -5.92 7.93 2.63
C THR A 49 -6.50 6.79 1.78
N LEU A 50 -7.77 6.46 1.99
CA LEU A 50 -8.46 5.36 1.31
C LEU A 50 -8.90 5.73 -0.11
N SER A 51 -8.83 4.76 -1.02
CA SER A 51 -9.12 4.91 -2.45
C SER A 51 -10.48 4.37 -2.91
N TYR A 52 -11.44 4.22 -1.98
CA TYR A 52 -12.78 3.77 -2.37
C TYR A 52 -13.45 4.79 -3.30
N ASN A 53 -14.19 4.27 -4.27
CA ASN A 53 -14.90 5.06 -5.27
C ASN A 53 -16.25 5.53 -4.76
N ASP A 54 -16.91 4.65 -4.01
CA ASP A 54 -18.26 4.85 -3.46
C ASP A 54 -18.25 4.49 -1.98
N TYR A 55 -19.31 4.92 -1.28
CA TYR A 55 -19.51 4.66 0.14
C TYR A 55 -20.88 4.02 0.38
N ASP A 56 -20.90 2.91 1.12
CA ASP A 56 -22.10 2.22 1.55
C ASP A 56 -22.57 2.79 2.89
N ALA A 57 -23.57 3.68 2.83
CA ALA A 57 -24.18 4.29 4.00
C ALA A 57 -25.29 3.42 4.63
N THR A 58 -25.51 2.20 4.13
CA THR A 58 -26.59 1.36 4.62
C THR A 58 -26.21 0.72 5.96
N GLU A 59 -27.16 0.59 6.89
CA GLU A 59 -26.94 -0.19 8.11
C GLU A 59 -27.27 -1.68 7.93
N THR A 60 -27.39 -2.14 6.68
CA THR A 60 -27.78 -3.52 6.42
C THR A 60 -26.60 -4.47 6.57
N PRO A 61 -26.81 -5.63 7.23
CA PRO A 61 -25.74 -6.58 7.50
C PRO A 61 -25.37 -7.44 6.28
N ILE A 62 -25.98 -7.15 5.14
CA ILE A 62 -25.68 -7.73 3.84
C ILE A 62 -25.33 -6.56 2.92
N PRO A 63 -24.18 -6.58 2.26
CA PRO A 63 -23.81 -5.46 1.44
C PRO A 63 -24.66 -5.42 0.16
N ARG A 64 -25.43 -4.33 0.02
CA ARG A 64 -26.46 -4.20 -1.01
C ARG A 64 -25.92 -3.64 -2.31
N TYR A 65 -24.90 -4.28 -2.88
CA TYR A 65 -24.34 -3.85 -4.17
C TYR A 65 -25.39 -3.79 -5.27
N VAL A 66 -26.42 -4.65 -5.20
CA VAL A 66 -27.53 -4.68 -6.16
C VAL A 66 -28.47 -3.47 -6.02
N ASP A 67 -28.66 -2.97 -4.81
CA ASP A 67 -29.60 -1.87 -4.54
C ASP A 67 -28.89 -0.50 -4.49
N VAL A 68 -27.62 -0.47 -4.09
CA VAL A 68 -26.78 0.75 -4.00
C VAL A 68 -26.19 1.11 -5.36
N LEU A 69 -25.82 0.12 -6.17
CA LEU A 69 -25.38 0.38 -7.54
C LEU A 69 -26.60 0.50 -8.45
N GLY A 70 -26.77 1.66 -9.08
CA GLY A 70 -27.74 1.79 -10.17
C GLY A 70 -27.51 0.71 -11.25
N PRO A 71 -28.53 0.35 -12.06
CA PRO A 71 -28.49 -0.82 -12.94
C PRO A 71 -27.24 -0.91 -13.85
N ALA A 72 -26.79 0.23 -14.38
CA ALA A 72 -25.58 0.31 -15.20
C ALA A 72 -24.30 -0.04 -14.42
N HIS A 73 -24.19 0.41 -13.16
CA HIS A 73 -23.05 0.08 -12.31
C HIS A 73 -23.09 -1.37 -11.83
N TYR A 74 -24.26 -1.90 -11.48
CA TYR A 74 -24.44 -3.31 -11.16
C TYR A 74 -23.94 -4.20 -12.32
N GLN A 75 -24.42 -3.95 -13.54
CA GLN A 75 -24.01 -4.74 -14.70
C GLN A 75 -22.51 -4.63 -14.97
N ARG A 76 -21.97 -3.42 -14.86
CA ARG A 76 -20.56 -3.16 -15.18
C ARG A 76 -19.58 -3.73 -14.17
N TRP A 77 -19.90 -3.59 -12.87
CA TRP A 77 -18.96 -3.77 -11.77
C TRP A 77 -19.31 -4.93 -10.85
N TRP A 78 -20.54 -5.42 -10.83
CA TRP A 78 -20.86 -6.66 -10.11
C TRP A 78 -20.96 -7.82 -11.09
N ALA A 79 -21.95 -7.77 -11.99
CA ALA A 79 -22.29 -8.90 -12.84
C ALA A 79 -21.19 -9.20 -13.87
N GLY A 80 -20.65 -8.16 -14.51
CA GLY A 80 -19.61 -8.26 -15.53
C GLY A 80 -18.17 -8.14 -15.01
N SER A 81 -17.93 -8.28 -13.70
CA SER A 81 -16.56 -8.28 -13.15
C SER A 81 -15.92 -9.66 -13.25
N ASP A 82 -14.62 -9.69 -13.50
CA ASP A 82 -13.80 -10.91 -13.49
C ASP A 82 -13.51 -11.37 -12.06
N ALA A 83 -13.44 -10.42 -11.12
CA ALA A 83 -13.29 -10.70 -9.70
C ALA A 83 -14.24 -9.84 -8.84
N ARG A 84 -14.80 -10.46 -7.80
CA ARG A 84 -15.65 -9.89 -6.76
C ARG A 84 -15.03 -10.26 -5.41
N VAL A 85 -14.21 -9.37 -4.87
CA VAL A 85 -13.41 -9.59 -3.66
C VAL A 85 -14.08 -8.88 -2.48
N HIS A 86 -14.43 -9.66 -1.47
CA HIS A 86 -15.09 -9.17 -0.27
C HIS A 86 -14.13 -9.25 0.89
N VAL A 87 -13.87 -8.13 1.55
CA VAL A 87 -13.07 -8.07 2.76
C VAL A 87 -14.02 -7.89 3.93
N ILE A 88 -14.02 -8.82 4.87
CA ILE A 88 -14.95 -8.85 5.99
C ILE A 88 -14.23 -9.18 7.29
N GLY A 89 -14.77 -8.72 8.41
CA GLY A 89 -14.42 -9.25 9.73
C GLY A 89 -14.98 -10.64 9.96
N GLU A 90 -14.27 -11.43 10.78
CA GLU A 90 -14.69 -12.76 11.24
C GLU A 90 -16.15 -12.83 11.73
N PRO A 91 -16.70 -11.84 12.49
CA PRO A 91 -18.09 -11.90 12.96
C PRO A 91 -19.12 -11.93 11.82
N ALA A 92 -18.79 -11.33 10.67
CA ALA A 92 -19.65 -11.30 9.49
C ALA A 92 -19.55 -12.57 8.64
N GLN A 93 -18.57 -13.45 8.88
CA GLN A 93 -18.24 -14.57 8.00
C GLN A 93 -19.41 -15.53 7.77
N ARG A 94 -20.11 -15.94 8.84
CA ARG A 94 -21.25 -16.87 8.72
C ARG A 94 -22.36 -16.27 7.88
N GLN A 95 -22.75 -15.04 8.19
CA GLN A 95 -23.79 -14.33 7.45
C GLN A 95 -23.41 -14.16 5.97
N HIS A 96 -22.14 -13.89 5.69
CA HIS A 96 -21.66 -13.67 4.33
C HIS A 96 -21.57 -14.97 3.51
N SER A 97 -21.11 -16.06 4.11
CA SER A 97 -20.88 -17.34 3.42
C SER A 97 -22.14 -18.19 3.27
N GLU A 98 -23.14 -18.02 4.14
CA GLU A 98 -24.39 -18.77 4.12
C GLU A 98 -25.57 -17.94 3.62
N ALA A 99 -26.03 -16.97 4.44
CA ALA A 99 -27.26 -16.24 4.19
C ALA A 99 -27.18 -15.36 2.93
N TRP A 100 -26.10 -14.59 2.79
CA TRP A 100 -25.91 -13.75 1.61
C TRP A 100 -25.72 -14.56 0.33
N ARG A 101 -24.94 -15.65 0.41
CA ARG A 101 -24.77 -16.58 -0.69
C ARG A 101 -26.11 -17.15 -1.15
N ALA A 102 -26.97 -17.58 -0.24
CA ALA A 102 -28.30 -18.10 -0.56
C ALA A 102 -29.16 -17.03 -1.26
N HIS A 103 -29.11 -15.78 -0.80
CA HIS A 103 -29.81 -14.67 -1.43
C HIS A 103 -29.31 -14.37 -2.86
N LEU A 104 -27.99 -14.37 -3.08
CA LEU A 104 -27.43 -14.19 -4.43
C LEU A 104 -27.87 -15.31 -5.38
N LEU A 105 -27.90 -16.56 -4.90
CA LEU A 105 -28.37 -17.70 -5.68
C LEU A 105 -29.87 -17.59 -6.02
N SER A 106 -30.72 -17.18 -5.07
CA SER A 106 -32.16 -17.04 -5.32
C SER A 106 -32.50 -15.91 -6.28
N SER A 107 -31.65 -14.87 -6.34
CA SER A 107 -31.76 -13.75 -7.28
C SER A 107 -31.00 -13.97 -8.60
N ASN A 108 -30.38 -15.15 -8.79
CA ASN A 108 -29.52 -15.47 -9.94
C ASN A 108 -28.39 -14.44 -10.17
N ALA A 109 -27.86 -13.88 -9.09
CA ALA A 109 -26.77 -12.92 -9.10
C ALA A 109 -25.40 -13.63 -8.97
N PRO A 110 -24.32 -13.11 -9.59
CA PRO A 110 -22.99 -13.70 -9.47
C PRO A 110 -22.47 -13.70 -8.03
N LEU A 111 -21.80 -14.79 -7.65
CA LEU A 111 -21.19 -14.95 -6.32
C LEU A 111 -19.87 -14.20 -6.19
N PRO A 112 -19.44 -13.86 -4.96
CA PRO A 112 -18.07 -13.43 -4.69
C PRO A 112 -17.07 -14.43 -5.25
N THR A 113 -15.98 -13.94 -5.84
CA THR A 113 -14.88 -14.79 -6.30
C THR A 113 -13.86 -15.05 -5.21
N ALA A 114 -13.79 -14.16 -4.21
CA ALA A 114 -12.96 -14.31 -3.03
C ALA A 114 -13.60 -13.63 -1.83
N ILE A 115 -13.46 -14.25 -0.65
CA ILE A 115 -13.83 -13.67 0.64
C ILE A 115 -12.55 -13.67 1.49
N VAL A 116 -12.05 -12.49 1.80
CA VAL A 116 -10.91 -12.23 2.67
C VAL A 116 -11.45 -11.92 4.05
N VAL A 117 -11.04 -12.72 5.04
CA VAL A 117 -11.53 -12.58 6.42
C VAL A 117 -10.39 -12.08 7.29
N HIS A 118 -10.61 -10.97 8.01
CA HIS A 118 -9.69 -10.51 9.05
C HIS A 118 -10.18 -10.93 10.44
N PRO A 119 -9.27 -11.13 11.41
CA PRO A 119 -9.65 -11.48 12.78
C PRO A 119 -10.51 -10.41 13.45
N ASP A 120 -11.38 -10.83 14.37
CA ASP A 120 -12.12 -9.91 15.25
C ASP A 120 -11.19 -9.38 16.36
N ILE A 121 -10.63 -8.19 16.16
CA ILE A 121 -9.73 -7.55 17.11
C ILE A 121 -10.27 -6.15 17.39
N ASP A 122 -10.32 -5.80 18.68
CA ASP A 122 -10.68 -4.45 19.11
C ASP A 122 -9.57 -3.47 18.73
N ILE A 123 -9.91 -2.49 17.91
CA ILE A 123 -8.96 -1.50 17.38
C ILE A 123 -9.28 -0.17 18.07
N PRO A 124 -8.29 0.46 18.75
CA PRO A 124 -8.50 1.77 19.36
C PRO A 124 -8.89 2.84 18.33
N ASP A 125 -9.37 3.99 18.83
CA ASP A 125 -9.76 5.12 17.98
C ASP A 125 -8.68 5.51 16.96
N ILE A 126 -8.95 5.19 15.69
CA ILE A 126 -8.04 5.41 14.57
C ILE A 126 -7.92 6.88 14.21
N GLY A 127 -8.96 7.68 14.45
CA GLY A 127 -8.91 9.13 14.27
C GLY A 127 -7.90 9.74 15.24
N ALA A 128 -7.95 9.35 16.51
CA ALA A 128 -7.00 9.77 17.53
C ALA A 128 -5.58 9.29 17.21
N LEU A 129 -5.40 8.00 16.90
CA LEU A 129 -4.09 7.43 16.55
C LEU A 129 -3.47 8.08 15.31
N SER A 130 -4.27 8.35 14.27
CA SER A 130 -3.78 8.98 13.04
C SER A 130 -3.46 10.45 13.25
N SER A 131 -4.20 11.14 14.11
CA SER A 131 -3.88 12.53 14.50
C SER A 131 -2.56 12.59 15.27
N GLN A 132 -2.28 11.59 16.11
CA GLN A 132 -1.07 11.54 16.92
C GLN A 132 0.17 11.08 16.12
N TYR A 133 0.04 10.02 15.32
CA TYR A 133 1.19 9.34 14.69
C TYR A 133 1.25 9.50 13.17
N GLY A 134 0.20 10.04 12.55
CA GLY A 134 0.07 10.16 11.09
C GLY A 134 -0.44 8.88 10.42
N SER A 135 -1.09 9.08 9.27
CA SER A 135 -1.73 8.01 8.48
C SER A 135 -0.79 6.87 8.11
N ASP A 136 0.42 7.19 7.64
CA ASP A 136 1.40 6.18 7.24
C ASP A 136 1.81 5.26 8.40
N ALA A 137 1.96 5.80 9.62
CA ALA A 137 2.33 5.00 10.79
C ALA A 137 1.22 4.01 11.15
N VAL A 138 -0.03 4.49 11.16
CA VAL A 138 -1.21 3.71 11.52
C VAL A 138 -1.48 2.64 10.46
N ARG A 139 -1.45 2.98 9.17
CA ARG A 139 -1.56 1.99 8.08
C ARG A 139 -0.48 0.93 8.17
N TRP A 140 0.77 1.34 8.42
CA TRP A 140 1.88 0.39 8.53
C TRP A 140 1.68 -0.59 9.68
N TRP A 141 1.23 -0.09 10.83
CA TRP A 141 0.91 -0.93 11.99
C TRP A 141 -0.25 -1.89 11.71
N LEU A 142 -1.36 -1.42 11.13
CA LEU A 142 -2.52 -2.26 10.75
C LEU A 142 -2.14 -3.41 9.80
N LEU A 143 -1.08 -3.23 8.99
CA LEU A 143 -0.63 -4.22 8.02
C LEU A 143 0.47 -5.16 8.55
N ARG A 144 1.19 -4.77 9.62
CA ARG A 144 2.42 -5.46 10.08
C ARG A 144 2.28 -6.11 11.45
N ASP A 145 1.39 -5.62 12.30
CA ASP A 145 1.24 -6.14 13.65
C ASP A 145 0.05 -7.10 13.74
N PRO A 146 0.26 -8.42 13.83
CA PRO A 146 -0.85 -9.37 13.94
C PRO A 146 -1.63 -9.22 15.25
N THR A 147 -1.06 -8.57 16.27
CA THR A 147 -1.73 -8.34 17.56
C THR A 147 -2.48 -7.02 17.64
N LEU A 148 -2.28 -6.10 16.68
CA LEU A 148 -2.78 -4.73 16.71
C LEU A 148 -2.64 -4.09 18.09
N ASN A 149 -1.44 -4.16 18.66
CA ASN A 149 -1.11 -3.45 19.89
C ASN A 149 -0.64 -2.02 19.54
N PRO A 150 -1.39 -0.96 19.94
CA PRO A 150 -1.07 0.43 19.58
C PRO A 150 0.29 0.90 20.12
N ASP A 151 0.80 0.33 21.21
CA ASP A 151 2.14 0.66 21.75
C ASP A 151 3.27 0.33 20.76
N ARG A 152 2.98 -0.54 19.77
CA ARG A 152 3.93 -0.91 18.73
C ARG A 152 3.99 0.09 17.57
N ILE A 153 3.04 1.02 17.43
CA ILE A 153 2.99 1.97 16.30
C ILE A 153 4.31 2.74 16.17
N VAL A 154 4.73 3.42 17.25
CA VAL A 154 5.96 4.21 17.27
C VAL A 154 7.19 3.34 17.00
N HIS A 155 7.22 2.12 17.55
CA HIS A 155 8.34 1.20 17.33
C HIS A 155 8.45 0.79 15.86
N LEU A 156 7.34 0.32 15.25
CA LEU A 156 7.29 -0.13 13.87
C LEU A 156 7.61 1.00 12.89
N ALA A 157 6.97 2.15 13.06
CA ALA A 157 7.20 3.34 12.24
C ALA A 157 8.68 3.79 12.31
N ASN A 158 9.25 3.90 13.51
CA ASN A 158 10.64 4.33 13.64
C ASN A 158 11.64 3.28 13.15
N LYS A 159 11.37 1.99 13.36
CA LYS A 159 12.24 0.90 12.91
C LYS A 159 12.27 0.80 11.39
N ASP A 160 11.10 0.75 10.77
CA ASP A 160 10.97 0.42 9.37
C ASP A 160 10.94 1.69 8.50
N LEU A 161 10.05 2.65 8.79
CA LEU A 161 9.85 3.82 7.93
C LEU A 161 10.96 4.86 8.09
N HIS A 162 11.35 5.19 9.33
CA HIS A 162 12.37 6.20 9.58
C HIS A 162 13.81 5.65 9.40
N LYS A 163 14.19 4.64 10.19
CA LYS A 163 15.59 4.18 10.27
C LYS A 163 16.07 3.38 9.06
N ARG A 164 15.16 2.74 8.32
CA ARG A 164 15.53 1.90 7.17
C ARG A 164 15.16 2.58 5.87
N LEU A 165 13.86 2.81 5.63
CA LEU A 165 13.38 3.39 4.38
C LEU A 165 13.85 4.83 4.21
N SER A 166 13.50 5.77 5.11
CA SER A 166 13.88 7.18 4.93
C SER A 166 15.39 7.35 4.88
N THR A 167 16.13 6.65 5.75
CA THR A 167 17.60 6.72 5.75
C THR A 167 18.21 6.23 4.43
N LEU A 168 17.66 5.19 3.78
CA LEU A 168 18.11 4.76 2.46
C LEU A 168 17.84 5.83 1.41
N ILE A 169 16.64 6.40 1.38
CA ILE A 169 16.27 7.45 0.42
C ILE A 169 17.17 8.68 0.59
N ASP A 170 17.34 9.15 1.82
CA ASP A 170 18.15 10.33 2.16
C ASP A 170 19.62 10.14 1.73
N ARG A 171 20.15 8.92 1.88
CA ARG A 171 21.50 8.59 1.41
C ARG A 171 21.58 8.56 -0.11
N ALA A 172 20.65 7.89 -0.78
CA ALA A 172 20.66 7.77 -2.24
C ALA A 172 20.56 9.15 -2.91
N THR A 173 19.60 9.98 -2.50
CA THR A 173 19.42 11.32 -3.04
C THR A 173 20.56 12.25 -2.63
N GLY A 174 21.03 12.18 -1.39
CA GLY A 174 22.15 12.97 -0.90
C GLY A 174 23.46 12.69 -1.66
N LEU A 175 23.72 11.45 -2.07
CA LEU A 175 24.89 11.10 -2.89
C LEU A 175 24.80 11.71 -4.30
N VAL A 176 23.61 11.71 -4.91
CA VAL A 176 23.39 12.33 -6.23
C VAL A 176 23.58 13.85 -6.13
N HIS A 177 23.01 14.48 -5.11
CA HIS A 177 23.24 15.91 -4.85
C HIS A 177 24.70 16.25 -4.61
N ARG A 178 25.42 15.39 -3.89
CA ARG A 178 26.84 15.62 -3.57
C ARG A 178 27.78 15.44 -4.76
N TYR A 179 27.54 14.43 -5.59
CA TYR A 179 28.51 14.03 -6.61
C TYR A 179 28.09 14.37 -8.03
N ARG A 180 26.84 14.79 -8.25
CA ARG A 180 26.26 15.14 -9.56
C ARG A 180 25.40 16.40 -9.52
N ASP A 181 25.56 17.23 -8.50
CA ASP A 181 24.82 18.49 -8.34
C ASP A 181 23.29 18.32 -8.43
N GLY A 182 22.80 17.15 -8.03
CA GLY A 182 21.38 16.79 -8.02
C GLY A 182 20.88 16.23 -9.35
N GLU A 183 21.70 16.21 -10.40
CA GLU A 183 21.37 15.63 -11.70
C GLU A 183 21.54 14.10 -11.66
N PRO A 184 20.45 13.32 -11.73
CA PRO A 184 20.55 11.88 -11.62
C PRO A 184 21.20 11.28 -12.89
N PRO A 185 22.24 10.44 -12.76
CA PRO A 185 22.78 9.72 -13.90
C PRO A 185 21.72 8.87 -14.61
N ALA A 186 21.84 8.76 -15.92
CA ALA A 186 20.89 8.01 -16.73
C ALA A 186 21.03 6.50 -16.53
N GLY A 187 19.92 5.78 -16.72
CA GLY A 187 19.88 4.33 -16.62
C GLY A 187 19.58 3.81 -15.21
N GLY A 188 20.13 2.64 -14.89
CA GLY A 188 19.78 1.87 -13.70
C GLY A 188 18.47 1.11 -13.86
N THR A 189 18.41 -0.09 -13.31
CA THR A 189 17.18 -0.87 -13.20
C THR A 189 17.15 -1.56 -11.85
N TRP A 190 15.96 -1.80 -11.33
CA TRP A 190 15.77 -2.59 -10.13
C TRP A 190 14.55 -3.48 -10.32
N PRO A 191 14.64 -4.79 -10.02
CA PRO A 191 13.52 -5.68 -10.24
C PRO A 191 12.36 -5.33 -9.29
N PRO A 192 11.11 -5.29 -9.79
CA PRO A 192 9.94 -5.16 -8.94
C PRO A 192 9.73 -6.41 -8.08
N VAL A 193 8.92 -6.28 -7.03
CA VAL A 193 8.52 -7.38 -6.14
C VAL A 193 7.01 -7.67 -6.23
N SER A 194 6.35 -7.12 -7.26
CA SER A 194 4.92 -7.31 -7.54
C SER A 194 4.47 -8.76 -7.60
N GLY A 195 5.32 -9.69 -8.08
CA GLY A 195 5.05 -11.13 -8.10
C GLY A 195 4.92 -11.72 -6.69
N PRO A 196 5.98 -11.66 -5.86
CA PRO A 196 5.91 -12.03 -4.44
C PRO A 196 4.77 -11.34 -3.66
N VAL A 197 4.55 -10.04 -3.88
CA VAL A 197 3.44 -9.29 -3.28
C VAL A 197 2.09 -9.87 -3.69
N HIS A 198 1.88 -10.12 -4.99
CA HIS A 198 0.65 -10.71 -5.49
C HIS A 198 0.39 -12.11 -4.91
N ALA A 199 1.43 -12.94 -4.80
CA ALA A 199 1.31 -14.27 -4.22
C ALA A 199 0.91 -14.22 -2.75
N ALA A 200 1.45 -13.28 -1.97
CA ALA A 200 1.09 -13.07 -0.57
C ALA A 200 -0.34 -12.56 -0.40
N LEU A 201 -0.73 -11.52 -1.16
CA LEU A 201 -2.08 -10.96 -1.11
C LEU A 201 -3.16 -11.95 -1.56
N THR A 202 -2.86 -12.86 -2.49
CA THR A 202 -3.78 -13.95 -2.90
C THR A 202 -4.09 -14.90 -1.74
N ARG A 203 -3.17 -15.05 -0.78
CA ARG A 203 -3.37 -15.82 0.47
C ARG A 203 -3.85 -14.95 1.63
N SER A 204 -4.19 -13.68 1.38
CA SER A 204 -4.56 -12.71 2.41
C SER A 204 -3.47 -12.48 3.46
N ASP A 205 -2.19 -12.67 3.10
CA ASP A 205 -1.04 -12.50 3.98
C ASP A 205 -0.41 -11.12 3.77
N PHE A 206 -0.97 -10.11 4.44
CA PHE A 206 -0.53 -8.72 4.33
C PHE A 206 0.85 -8.49 4.97
N VAL A 207 1.21 -9.30 5.98
CA VAL A 207 2.53 -9.25 6.60
C VAL A 207 3.59 -9.73 5.60
N ALA A 208 3.40 -10.88 4.96
CA ALA A 208 4.33 -11.36 3.94
C ALA A 208 4.39 -10.43 2.72
N ALA A 209 3.26 -9.81 2.33
CA ALA A 209 3.22 -8.84 1.23
C ALA A 209 4.08 -7.60 1.55
N THR A 210 3.96 -7.06 2.75
CA THR A 210 4.76 -5.91 3.20
C THR A 210 6.24 -6.28 3.39
N GLU A 211 6.55 -7.51 3.80
CA GLU A 211 7.92 -8.03 3.85
C GLU A 211 8.56 -8.12 2.47
N ALA A 212 7.82 -8.57 1.46
CA ALA A 212 8.30 -8.59 0.08
C ALA A 212 8.70 -7.18 -0.41
N VAL A 213 7.90 -6.15 -0.10
CA VAL A 213 8.25 -4.75 -0.37
C VAL A 213 9.54 -4.35 0.36
N TRP A 214 9.70 -4.77 1.62
CA TRP A 214 10.89 -4.46 2.42
C TRP A 214 12.18 -5.10 1.92
N GLN A 215 12.09 -6.19 1.14
CA GLN A 215 13.27 -6.78 0.49
C GLN A 215 13.97 -5.78 -0.44
N ILE A 216 13.25 -4.84 -1.06
CA ILE A 216 13.86 -3.76 -1.86
C ILE A 216 14.75 -2.87 -0.96
N VAL A 217 14.23 -2.46 0.20
CA VAL A 217 14.97 -1.62 1.15
C VAL A 217 16.26 -2.31 1.59
N ASP A 218 16.17 -3.58 1.96
CA ASP A 218 17.31 -4.35 2.47
C ASP A 218 18.37 -4.62 1.38
N ALA A 219 17.93 -5.02 0.19
CA ALA A 219 18.84 -5.28 -0.91
C ALA A 219 19.51 -3.99 -1.41
N ALA A 220 18.79 -2.86 -1.45
CA ALA A 220 19.35 -1.56 -1.81
C ALA A 220 20.33 -1.02 -0.76
N ALA A 221 20.02 -1.17 0.52
CA ALA A 221 20.94 -0.82 1.60
C ALA A 221 22.21 -1.67 1.56
N SER A 222 22.08 -2.99 1.34
CA SER A 222 23.22 -3.89 1.14
C SER A 222 24.04 -3.51 -0.08
N TYR A 223 23.40 -3.16 -1.19
CA TYR A 223 24.06 -2.68 -2.40
C TYR A 223 24.88 -1.42 -2.12
N LEU A 224 24.30 -0.41 -1.47
CA LEU A 224 24.98 0.81 -1.07
C LEU A 224 26.22 0.54 -0.21
N THR A 225 26.11 -0.36 0.78
CA THR A 225 27.25 -0.72 1.65
C THR A 225 28.37 -1.39 0.88
N ARG A 226 28.06 -2.26 -0.08
CA ARG A 226 29.06 -2.99 -0.88
C ARG A 226 29.69 -2.13 -1.97
N SER A 227 28.92 -1.26 -2.62
CA SER A 227 29.40 -0.42 -3.72
C SER A 227 30.25 0.76 -3.25
N ARG A 228 30.10 1.20 -1.99
CA ARG A 228 30.92 2.25 -1.36
C ARG A 228 31.10 3.48 -2.28
N PRO A 229 30.00 4.13 -2.73
CA PRO A 229 30.06 5.20 -3.72
C PRO A 229 30.92 6.40 -3.30
N TRP A 230 31.10 6.61 -1.99
CA TRP A 230 31.99 7.65 -1.46
C TRP A 230 33.47 7.38 -1.78
N ASP A 231 33.89 6.12 -1.88
CA ASP A 231 35.25 5.76 -2.28
C ASP A 231 35.41 5.87 -3.81
N LEU A 232 34.39 5.42 -4.55
CA LEU A 232 34.34 5.59 -6.01
C LEU A 232 34.43 7.07 -6.42
N ALA A 233 33.79 7.97 -5.66
CA ALA A 233 33.85 9.40 -5.91
C ALA A 233 35.24 10.02 -5.68
N ILE A 234 36.12 9.36 -4.91
CA ILE A 234 37.48 9.86 -4.63
C ILE A 234 38.48 9.36 -5.67
N SER A 235 38.41 8.07 -6.02
CA SER A 235 39.45 7.42 -6.82
C SER A 235 38.94 6.39 -7.84
N GLY A 236 37.63 6.21 -7.97
CA GLY A 236 37.02 5.27 -8.91
C GLY A 236 36.74 5.86 -10.30
N PRO A 237 36.40 5.01 -11.28
CA PRO A 237 35.91 5.48 -12.58
C PRO A 237 34.56 6.18 -12.44
N ASP A 238 34.42 7.36 -13.05
CA ASP A 238 33.21 8.17 -12.95
C ASP A 238 31.94 7.43 -13.45
N GLN A 239 32.09 6.62 -14.50
CA GLN A 239 31.03 5.79 -15.05
C GLN A 239 30.56 4.69 -14.06
N GLU A 240 31.44 4.18 -13.21
CA GLU A 240 31.09 3.19 -12.19
C GLU A 240 30.26 3.84 -11.08
N LEU A 241 30.66 5.04 -10.63
CA LEU A 241 29.88 5.84 -9.70
C LEU A 241 28.49 6.15 -10.27
N ASP A 242 28.40 6.57 -11.53
CA ASP A 242 27.12 6.82 -12.21
C ASP A 242 26.22 5.59 -12.20
N THR A 243 26.78 4.43 -12.52
CA THR A 243 26.05 3.16 -12.51
C THR A 243 25.50 2.84 -11.11
N VAL A 244 26.29 3.08 -10.06
CA VAL A 244 25.87 2.86 -8.67
C VAL A 244 24.75 3.83 -8.27
N LEU A 245 24.90 5.11 -8.57
CA LEU A 245 23.90 6.14 -8.24
C LEU A 245 22.58 5.90 -8.99
N ALA A 246 22.65 5.61 -10.30
CA ALA A 246 21.49 5.29 -11.12
C ALA A 246 20.76 4.03 -10.60
N THR A 247 21.50 2.99 -10.20
CA THR A 247 20.93 1.75 -9.65
C THR A 247 20.26 1.99 -8.30
N LEU A 248 20.86 2.77 -7.40
CA LEU A 248 20.25 3.13 -6.12
C LEU A 248 18.96 3.94 -6.31
N LEU A 249 18.96 4.90 -7.23
CA LEU A 249 17.74 5.63 -7.58
C LEU A 249 16.68 4.72 -8.19
N ALA A 250 17.05 3.78 -9.08
CA ALA A 250 16.11 2.81 -9.63
C ALA A 250 15.47 1.94 -8.54
N ALA A 251 16.23 1.55 -7.50
CA ALA A 251 15.70 0.84 -6.34
C ALA A 251 14.68 1.69 -5.57
N CYS A 252 15.00 2.96 -5.31
CA CYS A 252 14.11 3.87 -4.61
C CYS A 252 12.82 4.17 -5.38
N ARG A 253 12.91 4.33 -6.70
CA ARG A 253 11.75 4.51 -7.61
C ARG A 253 10.87 3.27 -7.66
N THR A 254 11.48 2.09 -7.72
CA THR A 254 10.76 0.81 -7.66
C THR A 254 10.05 0.65 -6.32
N LEU A 255 10.72 0.99 -5.22
CA LEU A 255 10.14 1.02 -3.88
C LEU A 255 8.93 1.97 -3.80
N ALA A 256 9.02 3.19 -4.36
CA ALA A 256 7.90 4.13 -4.39
C ALA A 256 6.67 3.52 -5.05
N ASN A 257 6.85 2.85 -6.20
CA ASN A 257 5.76 2.17 -6.88
C ASN A 257 5.18 1.04 -6.02
N GLU A 258 6.02 0.13 -5.52
CA GLU A 258 5.61 -1.05 -4.75
C GLU A 258 5.02 -0.70 -3.36
N LEU A 259 5.32 0.48 -2.81
CA LEU A 259 4.71 1.00 -1.58
C LEU A 259 3.27 1.50 -1.78
N THR A 260 2.88 1.85 -3.00
CA THR A 260 1.61 2.54 -3.30
C THR A 260 0.37 1.83 -2.72
N PRO A 261 0.24 0.49 -2.72
CA PRO A 261 -0.91 -0.17 -2.11
C PRO A 261 -0.96 0.00 -0.59
N PHE A 262 0.20 0.07 0.05
CA PHE A 262 0.34 -0.02 1.50
C PHE A 262 0.40 1.35 2.15
N LEU A 263 1.25 2.25 1.63
CA LEU A 263 1.54 3.58 2.18
C LEU A 263 1.52 4.62 1.04
N PRO A 264 0.33 5.02 0.55
CA PRO A 264 0.21 5.84 -0.66
C PRO A 264 0.83 7.24 -0.50
N ASP A 265 0.76 7.85 0.68
CA ASP A 265 1.34 9.17 0.91
C ASP A 265 2.86 9.08 1.01
N LEU A 266 3.40 8.10 1.75
CA LEU A 266 4.84 7.85 1.77
C LEU A 266 5.38 7.50 0.38
N ALA A 267 4.69 6.65 -0.39
CA ALA A 267 5.04 6.32 -1.76
C ALA A 267 5.19 7.58 -2.63
N THR A 268 4.24 8.52 -2.50
CA THR A 268 4.27 9.81 -3.20
C THR A 268 5.49 10.63 -2.79
N ARG A 269 5.78 10.76 -1.48
CA ARG A 269 6.96 11.49 -1.00
C ARG A 269 8.28 10.87 -1.46
N VAL A 270 8.37 9.54 -1.53
CA VAL A 270 9.55 8.85 -2.08
C VAL A 270 9.70 9.14 -3.57
N ALA A 271 8.60 9.12 -4.33
CA ALA A 271 8.64 9.47 -5.76
C ALA A 271 9.12 10.92 -5.97
N GLU A 272 8.56 11.89 -5.23
CA GLU A 272 8.99 13.30 -5.29
C GLU A 272 10.49 13.52 -5.04
N GLN A 273 11.11 12.69 -4.20
CA GLN A 273 12.53 12.79 -3.90
C GLN A 273 13.44 12.09 -4.93
N THR A 274 12.89 11.18 -5.74
CA THR A 274 13.70 10.25 -6.54
C THR A 274 13.50 10.41 -8.04
N PHE A 275 12.44 11.07 -8.49
CA PHE A 275 12.21 11.43 -9.89
C PHE A 275 12.62 12.89 -10.15
N ALA A 276 13.38 13.11 -11.23
CA ALA A 276 13.76 14.45 -11.70
C ALA A 276 12.81 14.88 -12.82
N LEU A 277 11.91 15.82 -12.54
CA LEU A 277 10.98 16.36 -13.54
C LEU A 277 11.60 17.48 -14.39
N SER A 278 12.60 18.18 -13.85
CA SER A 278 13.26 19.33 -14.47
C SER A 278 14.75 19.12 -14.71
N GLY A 279 15.19 17.86 -14.84
CA GLY A 279 16.61 17.50 -15.01
C GLY A 279 17.39 17.33 -13.70
N SER A 280 16.91 17.89 -12.59
CA SER A 280 17.50 17.71 -11.25
C SER A 280 16.49 17.14 -10.26
N LEU A 281 16.98 16.42 -9.24
CA LEU A 281 16.19 15.94 -8.12
C LEU A 281 15.75 17.11 -7.23
N ALA A 282 14.60 16.95 -6.57
CA ALA A 282 14.20 17.88 -5.51
C ALA A 282 15.30 17.97 -4.42
N PRO A 283 15.42 19.12 -3.72
CA PRO A 283 16.34 19.25 -2.60
C PRO A 283 16.16 18.09 -1.58
N PRO A 284 17.25 17.50 -1.06
CA PRO A 284 17.15 16.37 -0.15
C PRO A 284 16.34 16.72 1.10
N ARG A 285 15.31 15.93 1.37
CA ARG A 285 14.56 15.98 2.63
C ARG A 285 14.17 14.58 3.07
N SER A 286 14.08 14.40 4.38
CA SER A 286 13.55 13.18 4.96
C SER A 286 12.12 12.94 4.48
N VAL A 287 11.88 11.75 3.93
CA VAL A 287 10.54 11.31 3.48
C VAL A 287 9.67 10.83 4.64
N TYR A 288 10.28 10.53 5.79
CA TYR A 288 9.58 10.12 7.01
C TYR A 288 10.36 10.54 8.27
N ALA A 289 9.77 11.45 9.03
CA ALA A 289 10.33 11.94 10.29
C ALA A 289 10.26 10.90 11.41
N ARG A 290 11.18 10.98 12.37
CA ARG A 290 11.14 10.14 13.57
C ARG A 290 9.95 10.55 14.44
N LEU A 291 9.15 9.58 14.86
CA LEU A 291 8.10 9.80 15.85
C LEU A 291 8.71 9.87 17.25
N SER A 292 8.28 10.87 18.04
CA SER A 292 8.46 10.88 19.49
C SER A 292 7.49 9.91 20.16
N LYS A 293 7.82 9.50 21.39
CA LYS A 293 6.84 8.88 22.28
C LYS A 293 5.89 9.93 22.82
#